data_AF-A0AAW9MX95-F1
#
_entry.id   AF-A0AAW9MX95-F1
#
_cell.length_a   1.000
_cell.length_b   1.000
_cell.length_c   1.000
_cell.angle_alpha   90.00
_cell.angle_beta   90.00
_cell.angle_gamma   90.00
#
_symmetry.space_group_name_H-M   'P 1'
#
loop_
_entity.id
_entity.type
_entity.pdbx_description
1 polymer ?
#
loop_
_entity_poly.entity_id
_entity_poly.type
_entity_poly.pdbx_seq_one_letter_code
_entity_poly.pdbx_strand_id
1 'polypeptide(L)'
;MCTGIKLDYLDGSVLARTMDFEHPIDFNVVFFPRGYKAFTDLDGNDYYSKYETMGLVFNNYDPLKDGINEHGLMGITNDYTVFNIHSAKPAYGKFNISSLHFMSYVLANYKNVDEVIGDIKNINFSLKNNLGERIICPYFHFYLADKEKKINCN
;
A
#
# COMPACT_ATOMS: atom_id res chain seq x y z
N MET A 1 13.70 -4.94 10.33
CA MET A 1 13.40 -3.51 10.08
C MET A 1 13.89 -3.19 8.69
N CYS A 2 13.01 -2.75 7.80
CA CYS A 2 13.31 -2.50 6.39
C CYS A 2 13.84 -1.08 6.16
N THR A 3 14.62 -0.86 5.10
CA THR A 3 15.13 0.48 4.73
C THR A 3 14.63 0.89 3.35
N GLY A 4 14.19 2.14 3.20
CA GLY A 4 13.79 2.73 1.92
C GLY A 4 14.63 3.96 1.58
N ILE A 5 15.00 4.12 0.31
CA ILE A 5 15.79 5.25 -0.20
C ILE A 5 15.14 5.76 -1.49
N LYS A 6 14.91 7.08 -1.55
CA LYS A 6 14.59 7.78 -2.79
C LYS A 6 15.80 8.54 -3.27
N LEU A 7 16.07 8.47 -4.56
CA LEU A 7 17.10 9.26 -5.22
C LEU A 7 16.48 10.01 -6.40
N ASP A 8 16.68 11.33 -6.41
CA ASP A 8 16.22 12.19 -7.50
C ASP A 8 17.34 12.33 -8.55
N TYR A 9 16.95 12.34 -9.82
CA TYR A 9 17.82 12.63 -10.96
C TYR A 9 17.17 13.70 -11.83
N LEU A 10 17.81 14.09 -12.95
CA LEU A 10 17.35 15.21 -13.78
C LEU A 10 15.87 15.07 -14.18
N ASP A 11 15.50 13.89 -14.67
CA ASP A 11 14.20 13.65 -15.31
C ASP A 11 13.24 12.78 -14.47
N GLY A 12 13.56 12.51 -13.21
CA GLY A 12 12.67 11.72 -12.35
C GLY A 12 13.26 11.34 -10.99
N SER A 13 12.71 10.27 -10.43
CA SER A 13 13.12 9.70 -9.14
C SER A 13 13.16 8.18 -9.22
N VAL A 14 13.99 7.56 -8.39
CA VAL A 14 14.00 6.12 -8.13
C VAL A 14 13.68 5.91 -6.65
N LEU A 15 12.80 4.96 -6.36
CA LEU A 15 12.54 4.47 -5.00
C LEU A 15 13.07 3.03 -4.89
N ALA A 16 13.97 2.81 -3.95
CA ALA A 16 14.57 1.51 -3.67
C ALA A 16 14.37 1.13 -2.21
N ARG A 17 14.50 -0.16 -1.90
CA ARG A 17 14.39 -0.65 -0.53
C ARG A 17 15.16 -1.95 -0.29
N THR A 18 15.42 -2.26 0.98
CA THR A 18 15.77 -3.61 1.48
C THR A 18 14.53 -4.29 2.04
N MET A 19 14.39 -5.60 1.84
CA MET A 19 13.33 -6.42 2.45
C MET A 19 13.93 -7.27 3.57
N ASP A 20 13.89 -6.74 4.79
CA ASP A 20 14.60 -7.33 5.93
C ASP A 20 13.64 -8.19 6.75
N PHE A 21 13.68 -9.51 6.48
CA PHE A 21 12.88 -10.53 7.14
C PHE A 21 13.79 -11.58 7.81
N GLU A 22 13.34 -12.16 8.93
CA GLU A 22 14.16 -13.11 9.73
C GLU A 22 14.35 -14.47 9.07
N HIS A 23 13.52 -14.79 8.07
CA HIS A 23 13.51 -16.06 7.36
C HIS A 23 13.39 -15.82 5.85
N PRO A 24 13.91 -16.73 5.01
CA PRO A 24 13.68 -16.69 3.58
C PRO A 24 12.18 -16.70 3.27
N ILE A 25 11.77 -15.85 2.34
CA ILE A 25 10.41 -15.78 1.81
C ILE A 25 10.52 -15.88 0.30
N ASP A 26 9.72 -16.75 -0.32
CA ASP A 26 9.59 -16.77 -1.77
C ASP A 26 8.88 -15.49 -2.21
N PHE A 27 9.51 -14.76 -3.13
CA PHE A 27 8.97 -13.52 -3.68
C PHE A 27 9.12 -13.51 -5.19
N ASN A 28 8.25 -12.76 -5.84
CA ASN A 28 8.30 -12.53 -7.27
C ASN A 28 7.71 -11.17 -7.61
N VAL A 29 8.07 -10.67 -8.79
CA VAL A 29 7.49 -9.45 -9.34
C VAL A 29 6.25 -9.85 -10.15
N VAL A 30 5.11 -9.22 -9.84
CA VAL A 30 3.83 -9.47 -10.51
C VAL A 30 3.33 -8.18 -11.14
N PHE A 31 2.75 -8.31 -12.33
CA PHE A 31 1.98 -7.29 -13.00
C PHE A 31 0.48 -7.53 -12.76
N PHE A 32 -0.24 -6.48 -12.38
CA PHE A 32 -1.69 -6.49 -12.22
C PHE A 32 -2.32 -5.55 -13.27
N PRO A 33 -3.20 -6.05 -14.14
CA PRO A 33 -3.87 -5.22 -15.13
C PRO A 33 -4.95 -4.33 -14.48
N ARG A 34 -5.48 -3.36 -15.26
CA ARG A 34 -6.70 -2.64 -14.89
C ARG A 34 -7.88 -3.60 -14.72
N GLY A 35 -8.78 -3.30 -13.80
CA GLY A 35 -9.97 -4.12 -13.51
C GLY A 35 -9.67 -5.42 -12.79
N TYR A 36 -8.46 -5.60 -12.24
CA TYR A 36 -8.13 -6.74 -11.37
C TYR A 36 -8.84 -6.58 -10.02
N LYS A 37 -9.52 -7.64 -9.56
CA LYS A 37 -10.11 -7.68 -8.20
C LYS A 37 -8.98 -7.84 -7.18
N ALA A 38 -8.59 -6.74 -6.53
CA ALA A 38 -7.41 -6.71 -5.66
C ALA A 38 -7.68 -7.17 -4.22
N PHE A 39 -8.83 -6.81 -3.66
CA PHE A 39 -9.23 -7.21 -2.31
C PHE A 39 -10.72 -6.93 -2.10
N THR A 40 -11.25 -7.38 -0.97
CA THR A 40 -12.56 -6.96 -0.44
C THR A 40 -12.29 -6.05 0.76
N ASP A 41 -12.91 -4.87 0.79
CA ASP A 41 -12.75 -3.92 1.89
C ASP A 41 -13.38 -4.43 3.20
N LEU A 42 -13.22 -3.67 4.28
CA LEU A 42 -13.74 -4.08 5.60
C LEU A 42 -15.26 -3.92 5.73
N ASP A 43 -15.91 -3.36 4.71
CA ASP A 43 -17.36 -3.22 4.60
C ASP A 43 -17.99 -4.30 3.70
N GLY A 44 -17.18 -5.16 3.08
CA GLY A 44 -17.61 -6.28 2.23
C GLY A 44 -17.69 -5.94 0.74
N ASN A 45 -17.18 -4.79 0.31
CA ASN A 45 -17.19 -4.39 -1.09
C ASN A 45 -15.94 -4.88 -1.80
N ASP A 46 -16.11 -5.51 -2.96
CA ASP A 46 -15.00 -5.88 -3.82
C ASP A 46 -14.38 -4.65 -4.47
N TYR A 47 -13.06 -4.55 -4.38
CA TYR A 47 -12.29 -3.46 -4.94
C TYR A 47 -11.56 -3.91 -6.22
N TYR A 48 -11.74 -3.14 -7.30
CA TYR A 48 -11.16 -3.40 -8.62
C TYR A 48 -10.20 -2.28 -9.02
N SER A 49 -9.01 -2.63 -9.52
CA SER A 49 -7.96 -1.67 -9.87
C SER A 49 -8.39 -0.70 -10.98
N LYS A 50 -8.15 0.59 -10.78
CA LYS A 50 -8.32 1.61 -11.83
C LYS A 50 -7.10 1.69 -12.74
N TYR A 51 -5.92 1.50 -12.17
CA TYR A 51 -4.63 1.59 -12.86
C TYR A 51 -3.90 0.25 -12.89
N GLU A 52 -3.03 0.09 -13.89
CA GLU A 52 -2.08 -1.01 -13.95
C GLU A 52 -0.98 -0.82 -12.90
N THR A 53 -0.59 -1.91 -12.24
CA THR A 53 0.46 -1.88 -11.22
C THR A 53 1.44 -3.03 -11.42
N MET A 54 2.67 -2.84 -10.95
CA MET A 54 3.69 -3.88 -10.92
C MET A 54 4.52 -3.74 -9.64
N GLY A 55 4.94 -4.85 -9.06
CA GLY A 55 5.88 -4.83 -7.96
C GLY A 55 6.02 -6.18 -7.27
N LEU A 56 6.70 -6.17 -6.13
CA LEU A 56 7.01 -7.39 -5.39
C LEU A 56 5.79 -7.89 -4.61
N VAL A 57 5.55 -9.20 -4.69
CA VAL A 57 4.62 -9.95 -3.85
C VAL A 57 5.32 -11.11 -3.17
N PHE A 58 4.68 -11.67 -2.13
CA PHE A 58 5.15 -12.90 -1.49
C PHE A 58 4.34 -14.09 -1.98
N ASN A 59 5.00 -15.22 -2.24
CA ASN A 59 4.39 -16.49 -2.63
C ASN A 59 3.42 -16.39 -3.82
N ASN A 60 3.71 -15.51 -4.79
CA ASN A 60 2.84 -15.22 -5.93
C ASN A 60 1.40 -14.81 -5.53
N TYR A 61 1.26 -14.16 -4.37
CA TYR A 61 -0.02 -13.83 -3.77
C TYR A 61 -0.12 -12.33 -3.45
N ASP A 62 -1.26 -11.71 -3.78
CA ASP A 62 -1.52 -10.32 -3.43
C ASP A 62 -1.61 -10.12 -1.90
N PRO A 63 -1.36 -8.92 -1.35
CA PRO A 63 -1.06 -7.66 -2.03
C PRO A 63 0.44 -7.38 -2.20
N LEU A 64 0.72 -6.41 -3.08
CA LEU A 64 2.03 -5.78 -3.29
C LEU A 64 2.65 -5.33 -1.96
N LYS A 65 3.96 -5.57 -1.81
CA LYS A 65 4.79 -5.08 -0.70
C LYS A 65 5.51 -3.79 -1.07
N ASP A 66 5.84 -3.66 -2.33
CA ASP A 66 6.33 -2.47 -2.99
C ASP A 66 5.90 -2.50 -4.46
N GLY A 67 6.03 -1.38 -5.15
CA GLY A 67 5.72 -1.35 -6.58
C GLY A 67 5.61 0.05 -7.15
N ILE A 68 5.14 0.07 -8.40
CA ILE A 68 4.90 1.25 -9.21
C ILE A 68 3.62 1.06 -10.03
N ASN A 69 2.93 2.16 -10.36
CA ASN A 69 1.81 2.15 -11.29
C ASN A 69 2.15 2.82 -12.63
N GLU A 70 1.25 2.69 -13.60
CA GLU A 70 1.38 3.29 -14.95
C GLU A 70 1.52 4.83 -14.96
N HIS A 71 1.26 5.52 -13.85
CA HIS A 71 1.42 6.97 -13.72
C HIS A 71 2.78 7.38 -13.11
N GLY A 72 3.57 6.41 -12.64
CA GLY A 72 4.86 6.64 -12.01
C GLY A 72 4.79 6.90 -10.51
N LEU A 73 3.64 6.65 -9.87
CA LEU A 73 3.55 6.60 -8.41
C LEU A 73 4.21 5.30 -7.94
N MET A 74 5.19 5.43 -7.07
CA MET A 74 5.95 4.34 -6.46
C MET A 74 5.63 4.28 -4.96
N GLY A 75 5.71 3.08 -4.39
CA GLY A 75 5.52 2.91 -2.96
C GLY A 75 6.23 1.70 -2.40
N ILE A 76 6.59 1.77 -1.12
CA ILE A 76 7.13 0.66 -0.33
C ILE A 76 6.39 0.54 1.00
N THR A 77 6.22 -0.69 1.47
CA THR A 77 5.61 -1.03 2.77
C THR A 77 6.66 -1.53 3.74
N ASN A 78 6.76 -0.91 4.91
CA ASN A 78 7.76 -1.28 5.91
C ASN A 78 7.09 -1.60 7.25
N ASP A 79 7.76 -2.43 8.05
CA ASP A 79 7.31 -2.78 9.40
C ASP A 79 7.34 -1.57 10.35
N TYR A 80 6.29 -1.43 11.16
CA TYR A 80 6.13 -0.33 12.11
C TYR A 80 5.52 -0.78 13.45
N THR A 81 5.93 -1.96 13.91
CA THR A 81 5.38 -2.71 15.06
C THR A 81 5.31 -2.00 16.42
N VAL A 82 5.96 -0.85 16.59
CA VAL A 82 6.01 -0.13 17.88
C VAL A 82 4.86 0.89 18.04
N PHE A 83 4.13 1.23 16.97
CA PHE A 83 3.12 2.28 17.00
C PHE A 83 1.71 1.76 16.74
N ASN A 84 0.80 2.02 17.69
CA ASN A 84 -0.61 1.64 17.56
C ASN A 84 -1.38 2.69 16.75
N ILE A 85 -1.36 2.54 15.43
CA ILE A 85 -2.01 3.45 14.48
C ILE A 85 -3.39 2.94 14.00
N HIS A 86 -3.87 1.81 14.52
CA HIS A 86 -5.09 1.17 14.04
C HIS A 86 -6.30 1.42 14.94
N SER A 87 -7.44 1.68 14.31
CA SER A 87 -8.74 1.74 15.00
C SER A 87 -9.20 0.35 15.42
N ALA A 88 -9.77 0.22 16.62
CA ALA A 88 -10.30 -1.05 17.11
C ALA A 88 -11.50 -1.58 16.29
N LYS A 89 -12.21 -0.69 15.57
CA LYS A 89 -13.37 -0.98 14.71
C LYS A 89 -13.36 -0.07 13.48
N PRO A 90 -14.10 -0.42 12.41
CA PRO A 90 -14.32 0.47 11.26
C PRO A 90 -14.87 1.83 11.70
N ALA A 91 -14.45 2.88 11.00
CA ALA A 91 -14.91 4.23 11.19
C ALA A 91 -16.02 4.56 10.19
N TYR A 92 -17.13 5.13 10.69
CA TYR A 92 -18.25 5.52 9.85
C TYR A 92 -17.85 6.66 8.88
N GLY A 93 -18.29 6.56 7.63
CA GLY A 93 -18.00 7.55 6.59
C GLY A 93 -16.54 7.60 6.14
N LYS A 94 -15.73 6.60 6.51
CA LYS A 94 -14.36 6.39 6.04
C LYS A 94 -14.30 5.17 5.14
N PHE A 95 -13.30 5.13 4.28
CA PHE A 95 -12.92 3.92 3.57
C PHE A 95 -12.12 3.02 4.52
N ASN A 96 -12.71 1.91 4.94
CA ASN A 96 -12.13 1.00 5.92
C ASN A 96 -11.35 -0.11 5.21
N ILE A 97 -10.04 -0.16 5.43
CA ILE A 97 -9.15 -1.11 4.75
C ILE A 97 -8.16 -1.71 5.75
N SER A 98 -7.69 -2.91 5.49
CA SER A 98 -6.50 -3.43 6.16
C SER A 98 -5.24 -2.72 5.65
N SER A 99 -4.31 -2.39 6.55
CA SER A 99 -2.97 -1.94 6.20
C SER A 99 -2.25 -2.92 5.26
N LEU A 100 -2.61 -4.22 5.32
CA LEU A 100 -2.09 -5.24 4.41
C LEU A 100 -2.32 -4.86 2.94
N HIS A 101 -3.52 -4.37 2.61
CA HIS A 101 -3.93 -4.08 1.23
C HIS A 101 -3.69 -2.62 0.80
N PHE A 102 -3.32 -1.75 1.74
CA PHE A 102 -3.21 -0.31 1.50
C PHE A 102 -2.25 0.05 0.36
N MET A 103 -1.07 -0.58 0.28
CA MET A 103 -0.11 -0.31 -0.80
C MET A 103 -0.70 -0.63 -2.18
N SER A 104 -1.37 -1.78 -2.32
CA SER A 104 -2.03 -2.16 -3.58
C SER A 104 -3.18 -1.22 -3.91
N TYR A 105 -3.97 -0.81 -2.92
CA TYR A 105 -5.02 0.19 -3.07
C TYR A 105 -4.45 1.52 -3.58
N VAL A 106 -3.39 2.04 -2.95
CA VAL A 106 -2.80 3.32 -3.34
C VAL A 106 -2.32 3.31 -4.78
N LEU A 107 -1.52 2.31 -5.16
CA LEU A 107 -1.00 2.20 -6.52
C LEU A 107 -2.11 1.99 -7.56
N ALA A 108 -3.19 1.31 -7.19
CA ALA A 108 -4.31 1.06 -8.10
C ALA A 108 -5.27 2.25 -8.28
N ASN A 109 -5.21 3.30 -7.45
CA ASN A 109 -6.21 4.38 -7.41
C ASN A 109 -5.69 5.79 -7.70
N TYR A 110 -4.46 6.09 -7.30
CA TYR A 110 -3.93 7.46 -7.31
C TYR A 110 -2.80 7.61 -8.33
N LYS A 111 -2.70 8.79 -8.93
CA LYS A 111 -1.71 9.08 -9.97
C LYS A 111 -0.38 9.58 -9.41
N ASN A 112 -0.42 10.25 -8.27
CA ASN A 112 0.72 10.93 -7.66
C ASN A 112 0.53 11.08 -6.14
N VAL A 113 1.56 11.58 -5.45
CA VAL A 113 1.58 11.71 -3.99
C VAL A 113 0.53 12.72 -3.49
N ASP A 114 0.25 13.78 -4.26
CA ASP A 114 -0.74 14.80 -3.88
C ASP A 114 -2.16 14.23 -3.79
N GLU A 115 -2.57 13.40 -4.76
CA GLU A 115 -3.89 12.75 -4.73
C GLU A 115 -4.02 11.86 -3.49
N VAL A 116 -2.96 11.14 -3.10
CA VAL A 116 -2.96 10.31 -1.88
C VAL A 116 -3.08 11.18 -0.64
N ILE A 117 -2.29 12.25 -0.52
CA ILE A 117 -2.34 13.17 0.63
C ILE A 117 -3.73 13.82 0.76
N GLY A 118 -4.35 14.19 -0.36
CA GLY A 118 -5.67 14.79 -0.39
C GLY A 118 -6.76 13.89 0.20
N ASP A 119 -6.61 12.57 0.03
CA ASP A 119 -7.62 11.57 0.38
C ASP A 119 -7.28 10.74 1.63
N ILE A 120 -6.02 10.75 2.10
CA ILE A 120 -5.57 9.90 3.22
C ILE A 120 -6.41 10.06 4.49
N LYS A 121 -6.92 11.27 4.73
CA LYS A 121 -7.80 11.57 5.87
C LYS A 121 -9.13 10.80 5.82
N ASN A 122 -9.54 10.31 4.65
CA ASN A 122 -10.76 9.54 4.45
C ASN A 122 -10.54 8.03 4.60
N ILE A 123 -9.29 7.59 4.76
CA ILE A 123 -8.92 6.18 4.91
C ILE A 123 -8.77 5.86 6.40
N ASN A 124 -9.26 4.69 6.80
CA ASN A 124 -9.12 4.19 8.16
C ASN A 124 -8.61 2.75 8.15
N PHE A 125 -7.56 2.49 8.92
CA PHE A 125 -7.10 1.15 9.21
C PHE A 125 -7.83 0.60 10.43
N SER A 126 -8.40 -0.60 10.31
CA SER A 126 -9.06 -1.25 11.43
C SER A 126 -8.59 -2.68 11.65
N LEU A 127 -8.59 -3.10 12.92
CA LEU A 127 -8.34 -4.48 13.33
C LEU A 127 -9.55 -5.41 13.13
N LYS A 128 -10.71 -4.85 12.74
CA LYS A 128 -11.95 -5.60 12.57
C LYS A 128 -12.71 -5.17 11.32
N ASN A 129 -13.52 -6.07 10.76
CA ASN A 129 -14.52 -5.73 9.74
C ASN A 129 -15.83 -5.19 10.34
N ASN A 130 -16.79 -4.83 9.49
CA ASN A 130 -18.10 -4.33 9.88
C ASN A 130 -18.97 -5.35 10.66
N LEU A 131 -18.67 -6.65 10.56
CA LEU A 131 -19.28 -7.72 11.35
C LEU A 131 -18.62 -7.89 12.73
N GLY A 132 -17.53 -7.17 13.00
CA GLY A 132 -16.79 -7.21 14.27
C GLY A 132 -15.77 -8.36 14.38
N GLU A 133 -15.53 -9.07 13.28
CA GLU A 133 -14.56 -10.15 13.15
C GLU A 133 -13.14 -9.58 13.06
N ARG A 134 -12.15 -10.28 13.62
CA ARG A 134 -10.75 -9.87 13.53
C ARG A 134 -10.22 -10.13 12.13
N ILE A 135 -9.45 -9.19 11.60
CA ILE A 135 -8.81 -9.30 10.29
C ILE A 135 -7.28 -9.16 10.41
N ILE A 136 -6.55 -9.62 9.40
CA ILE A 136 -5.10 -9.43 9.33
C ILE A 136 -4.81 -7.96 8.99
N CYS A 137 -4.25 -7.21 9.94
CA CYS A 137 -3.89 -5.79 9.79
C CYS A 137 -2.50 -5.54 10.43
N PRO A 138 -1.39 -5.87 9.74
CA PRO A 138 -0.05 -5.71 10.27
C PRO A 138 0.28 -4.23 10.49
N TYR A 139 1.12 -3.91 11.48
CA TYR A 139 1.54 -2.53 11.70
C TYR A 139 2.57 -2.13 10.65
N PHE A 140 2.14 -1.35 9.67
CA PHE A 140 2.97 -0.87 8.59
C PHE A 140 3.00 0.65 8.55
N HIS A 141 4.12 1.19 8.07
CA HIS A 141 4.21 2.54 7.56
C HIS A 141 4.61 2.52 6.08
N PHE A 142 4.26 3.58 5.36
CA PHE A 142 4.35 3.62 3.92
C PHE A 142 5.20 4.80 3.46
N TYR A 143 6.03 4.56 2.46
CA TYR A 143 6.82 5.60 1.82
C TYR A 143 6.44 5.62 0.34
N LEU A 144 5.87 6.76 -0.07
CA LEU A 144 5.45 7.04 -1.43
C LEU A 144 6.36 8.07 -2.10
N ALA A 145 6.59 7.88 -3.39
CA ALA A 145 7.32 8.80 -4.26
C ALA A 145 6.67 8.83 -5.64
N ASP A 146 6.84 9.92 -6.38
CA ASP A 146 6.34 10.02 -7.75
C ASP A 146 7.35 10.72 -8.68
N LYS A 147 6.98 10.79 -9.97
CA LYS A 147 7.79 11.47 -11.00
C LYS A 147 7.93 12.98 -10.78
N GLU A 148 7.10 13.60 -9.94
CA GLU A 148 7.20 15.02 -9.58
C GLU A 148 8.24 15.25 -8.47
N LYS A 149 8.98 14.19 -8.09
CA LYS A 149 10.02 14.19 -7.05
C LYS A 149 9.46 14.50 -5.67
N LYS A 150 8.14 14.34 -5.46
CA LYS A 150 7.52 14.47 -4.15
C LYS A 150 7.75 13.22 -3.31
N ILE A 151 7.67 13.40 -2.00
CA ILE A 151 7.86 12.37 -0.99
C ILE A 151 6.77 12.49 0.07
N ASN A 152 6.24 11.35 0.49
CA ASN A 152 5.46 11.24 1.71
C ASN A 152 5.86 9.99 2.49
N CYS A 153 6.12 10.17 3.79
CA CYS A 153 6.40 9.11 4.75
C CYS A 153 5.35 9.21 5.87
N ASN A 154 4.33 8.35 5.82
CA ASN A 154 3.23 8.31 6.79
C ASN A 154 3.05 6.91 7.38
#